data_AF-A0A932GMZ7-F1
#
_entry.id   AF-A0A932GMZ7-F1
#
_cell.length_a   1.000
_cell.length_b   1.000
_cell.length_c   1.000
_cell.angle_alpha   90.00
_cell.angle_beta   90.00
_cell.angle_gamma   90.00
#
_symmetry.space_group_name_H-M   'P 1'
#
loop_
_entity.id
_entity.type
_entity.pdbx_description
1 polymer ?
#
loop_
_entity_poly.entity_id
_entity_poly.type
_entity_poly.pdbx_seq_one_letter_code
_entity_poly.pdbx_strand_id
1 'polypeptide(L)'
;MRYLKSLDEVPRFKNEAEEAHFWSTHSLADIWDQLEPVEIEVSPRARRITLQRSRKKPVTLRLEEGQIARAKQLARRKSLSYQALMRSWISEGIIREAQTRRRA
;
A
#
# COMPACT_ATOMS: atom_id res chain seq x y z
N MET A 1 23.64 -9.93 -7.01
CA MET A 1 23.22 -8.61 -7.52
C MET A 1 24.49 -7.80 -7.71
N ARG A 2 24.71 -7.20 -8.89
CA ARG A 2 25.92 -6.43 -9.20
C ARG A 2 25.68 -4.96 -8.85
N TYR A 3 26.67 -4.27 -8.30
CA TYR A 3 26.57 -2.85 -7.97
C TYR A 3 27.29 -2.04 -9.04
N LEU A 4 26.62 -1.01 -9.55
CA LEU A 4 27.19 -0.09 -10.54
C LEU A 4 28.10 0.90 -9.83
N LYS A 5 29.28 1.19 -10.38
CA LYS A 5 30.25 2.13 -9.78
C LYS A 5 30.26 3.50 -10.44
N SER A 6 29.74 3.61 -11.67
CA SER A 6 29.55 4.86 -12.42
C SER A 6 28.27 4.79 -13.25
N LEU A 7 27.68 5.95 -13.54
CA LEU A 7 26.57 6.10 -14.48
C LEU A 7 26.93 5.68 -15.91
N ASP A 8 28.23 5.70 -16.26
CA ASP A 8 28.74 5.26 -17.57
C ASP A 8 28.56 3.76 -17.82
N GLU A 9 28.34 2.96 -16.77
CA GLU A 9 28.10 1.53 -16.86
C GLU A 9 26.67 1.19 -17.33
N VAL A 10 25.77 2.18 -17.37
CA VAL A 10 24.40 2.01 -17.86
C VAL A 10 24.41 2.10 -19.40
N PRO A 11 24.15 0.99 -20.12
CA PRO A 11 24.19 1.00 -21.58
C PRO A 11 22.94 1.68 -22.17
N ARG A 12 23.01 2.07 -23.44
CA ARG A 12 21.81 2.46 -24.21
C ARG A 12 21.04 1.19 -24.58
N PHE A 13 19.91 0.96 -23.92
CA PHE A 13 19.05 -0.19 -24.18
C PHE A 13 18.39 -0.09 -25.56
N LYS A 14 18.30 -1.22 -26.27
CA LYS A 14 17.61 -1.29 -27.56
C LYS A 14 16.13 -1.60 -27.40
N ASN A 15 15.74 -2.25 -26.30
CA ASN A 15 14.36 -2.62 -26.01
C ASN A 15 14.10 -2.70 -24.50
N GLU A 16 12.83 -2.67 -24.11
CA GLU A 16 12.39 -2.68 -22.71
C GLU A 16 12.74 -4.00 -21.98
N ALA A 17 12.83 -5.12 -22.70
CA ALA A 17 13.15 -6.42 -22.11
C ALA A 17 14.62 -6.50 -21.65
N GLU A 18 15.53 -5.90 -22.42
CA GLU A 18 16.94 -5.75 -22.11
C GLU A 18 17.13 -4.85 -20.87
N GLU A 19 16.39 -3.75 -20.82
CA GLU A 19 16.38 -2.84 -19.68
C GLU A 19 15.90 -3.53 -18.40
N ALA A 20 14.76 -4.24 -18.46
CA ALA A 20 14.23 -4.99 -17.32
C ALA A 20 15.22 -6.04 -16.81
N HIS A 21 15.90 -6.75 -17.72
CA HIS A 21 16.91 -7.73 -17.35
C HIS A 21 18.13 -7.08 -16.69
N PHE A 22 18.59 -5.94 -17.22
CA PHE A 22 19.69 -5.18 -16.65
C PHE A 22 19.39 -4.73 -15.22
N TRP A 23 18.22 -4.12 -14.97
CA TRP A 23 17.82 -3.68 -13.63
C TRP A 23 17.51 -4.82 -12.66
N SER A 24 17.16 -6.01 -13.15
CA SER A 24 17.01 -7.20 -12.30
C SER A 24 18.34 -7.72 -11.75
N THR A 25 19.44 -7.42 -12.45
CA THR A 25 20.77 -7.95 -12.15
C THR A 25 21.71 -6.90 -11.55
N HIS A 26 21.47 -5.61 -11.81
CA HIS A 26 22.31 -4.48 -11.39
C HIS A 26 21.58 -3.56 -10.39
N SER A 27 22.32 -3.03 -9.42
CA SER A 27 21.84 -2.15 -8.35
C SER A 27 22.56 -0.79 -8.43
N LEU A 28 21.79 0.28 -8.20
CA LEU A 28 22.25 1.68 -8.17
C LEU A 28 22.72 2.15 -6.79
N ALA A 29 22.73 1.27 -5.79
CA ALA A 29 22.95 1.66 -4.38
C ALA A 29 24.26 2.44 -4.16
N ASP A 30 25.33 2.11 -4.91
CA ASP A 30 26.66 2.70 -4.73
C ASP A 30 26.83 4.06 -5.44
N ILE A 31 25.93 4.41 -6.36
CA ILE A 31 25.96 5.66 -7.13
C ILE A 31 24.72 6.53 -6.90
N TRP A 32 23.95 6.23 -5.85
CA TRP A 32 22.71 6.95 -5.54
C TRP A 32 22.93 8.46 -5.39
N ASP A 33 24.05 8.85 -4.78
CA ASP A 33 24.43 10.25 -4.55
C ASP A 33 24.91 10.98 -5.82
N GLN A 34 25.17 10.24 -6.91
CA GLN A 34 25.61 10.79 -8.21
C GLN A 34 24.43 11.03 -9.17
N LEU A 35 23.23 10.56 -8.81
CA LEU A 35 22.03 10.74 -9.63
C LEU A 35 21.50 12.16 -9.50
N GLU A 36 21.07 12.73 -10.63
CA GLU A 36 20.38 14.02 -10.61
C GLU A 36 19.01 13.87 -9.93
N PRO A 37 18.68 14.73 -8.95
CA PRO A 37 17.37 14.73 -8.33
C PRO A 37 16.32 15.16 -9.35
N VAL A 38 15.55 14.20 -9.84
CA VAL A 38 14.39 14.48 -10.68
C VAL A 38 13.22 14.87 -9.77
N GLU A 39 12.71 16.09 -9.90
CA GLU A 39 11.41 16.44 -9.36
C GLU A 39 10.34 15.66 -10.12
N ILE A 40 9.93 14.53 -9.55
CA ILE A 40 8.81 13.77 -10.08
C ILE A 40 7.56 14.60 -9.82
N GLU A 41 7.08 15.31 -10.84
CA GLU A 41 5.72 15.84 -10.85
C GLU A 41 4.74 14.66 -10.88
N VAL A 42 4.42 14.16 -9.69
CA VAL A 42 3.37 13.17 -9.49
C VAL A 42 2.10 13.76 -10.09
N SER A 43 1.66 13.18 -11.22
CA SER A 43 0.52 13.71 -11.97
C SER A 43 -0.64 14.06 -11.04
N PRO A 44 -1.41 15.13 -11.31
CA PRO A 44 -2.54 15.53 -10.48
C PRO A 44 -3.52 14.37 -10.19
N ARG A 45 -3.60 13.41 -11.12
CA ARG A 45 -4.39 12.18 -10.99
C ARG A 45 -3.84 11.24 -9.93
N ALA A 46 -2.54 11.00 -9.89
CA ALA A 46 -1.88 10.19 -8.87
C ALA A 46 -1.95 10.85 -7.48
N ARG A 47 -1.76 12.19 -7.38
CA ARG A 47 -2.00 12.93 -6.13
C ARG A 47 -3.45 12.81 -5.65
N ARG A 48 -4.42 12.89 -6.56
CA ARG A 48 -5.85 12.77 -6.24
C ARG A 48 -6.19 11.37 -5.73
N ILE A 49 -5.61 10.30 -6.27
CA ILE A 49 -5.80 8.93 -5.77
C ILE A 49 -5.22 8.78 -4.35
N THR A 50 -4.05 9.37 -4.08
CA THR A 50 -3.44 9.31 -2.73
C THR A 50 -4.21 10.16 -1.71
N LEU A 51 -4.75 11.33 -2.10
CA LEU A 51 -5.57 12.21 -1.26
C LEU A 51 -7.03 11.74 -1.09
N GLN A 52 -7.57 10.99 -2.06
CA GLN A 52 -8.89 10.35 -1.99
C GLN A 52 -8.89 9.05 -1.19
N ARG A 53 -7.78 8.64 -0.57
CA ARG A 53 -7.83 7.72 0.58
C ARG A 53 -8.67 8.42 1.65
N SER A 54 -9.96 8.13 1.63
CA SER A 54 -10.98 8.89 2.33
C SER A 54 -10.54 9.13 3.76
N ARG A 55 -10.47 10.41 4.17
CA ARG A 55 -10.15 10.78 5.54
C ARG A 55 -11.11 10.04 6.46
N LYS A 56 -10.58 9.07 7.22
CA LYS A 56 -11.35 8.27 8.16
C LYS A 56 -11.81 9.20 9.27
N LYS A 57 -13.11 9.18 9.59
CA LYS A 57 -13.66 9.93 10.73
C LYS A 57 -13.61 9.04 11.97
N PRO A 58 -13.18 9.56 13.14
CA PRO A 58 -13.24 8.81 14.39
C PRO A 58 -14.70 8.59 14.80
N VAL A 59 -14.97 7.43 15.40
CA VAL A 59 -16.27 7.10 16.00
C VAL A 59 -15.98 6.49 17.37
N THR A 60 -16.64 6.99 18.41
CA THR A 60 -16.57 6.44 19.77
C THR A 60 -17.73 5.46 19.97
N LEU A 61 -17.42 4.22 20.29
CA LEU A 61 -18.40 3.16 20.57
C LEU A 61 -18.08 2.52 21.92
N ARG A 62 -19.11 2.26 22.73
CA ARG A 62 -18.99 1.47 23.95
C ARG A 62 -19.13 -0.01 23.60
N LEU A 63 -18.21 -0.82 24.09
CA LEU A 63 -18.17 -2.27 23.90
C LEU A 63 -17.82 -2.91 25.25
N GLU A 64 -18.30 -4.12 25.47
CA GLU A 64 -17.91 -4.91 26.63
C GLU A 64 -16.40 -5.21 26.59
N GLU A 65 -15.74 -5.23 27.75
CA GLU A 65 -14.29 -5.47 27.82
C GLU A 65 -13.90 -6.81 27.19
N GLY A 66 -14.70 -7.85 27.41
CA GLY A 66 -14.51 -9.17 26.80
C GLY A 66 -14.62 -9.17 25.27
N GLN A 67 -15.44 -8.30 24.69
CA GLN A 67 -15.54 -8.15 23.23
C GLN A 67 -14.28 -7.50 22.66
N ILE A 68 -13.76 -6.47 23.33
CA ILE A 68 -12.52 -5.80 22.93
C ILE A 68 -11.34 -6.79 23.00
N ALA A 69 -11.24 -7.56 24.08
CA ALA A 69 -10.19 -8.56 24.26
C ALA A 69 -10.23 -9.63 23.15
N ARG A 70 -11.42 -10.18 22.85
CA ARG A 70 -11.59 -11.18 21.77
C ARG A 70 -11.25 -10.60 20.40
N ALA A 71 -11.67 -9.37 20.10
CA ALA A 71 -11.36 -8.71 18.83
C ALA A 71 -9.83 -8.52 18.65
N LYS A 72 -9.12 -8.11 19.71
CA LYS A 72 -7.65 -8.00 19.69
C LYS A 72 -6.98 -9.36 19.45
N GLN A 73 -7.47 -10.42 20.11
CA GLN A 73 -6.93 -11.77 19.92
C GLN A 73 -7.14 -12.29 18.49
N LEU A 74 -8.33 -12.09 17.93
CA LEU A 74 -8.67 -12.45 16.55
C LEU A 74 -7.82 -11.68 15.53
N ALA A 75 -7.58 -10.38 15.78
CA ALA A 75 -6.77 -9.54 14.91
C ALA A 75 -5.31 -10.03 14.86
N ARG A 76 -4.73 -10.39 16.01
CA ARG A 76 -3.39 -10.98 16.09
C ARG A 76 -3.28 -12.27 15.28
N ARG A 77 -4.26 -13.17 15.39
CA ARG A 77 -4.27 -14.43 14.61
C ARG A 77 -4.34 -14.20 13.10
N LYS A 78 -4.92 -13.08 12.67
CA LYS A 78 -5.05 -12.69 11.26
C LYS A 78 -3.92 -11.77 10.78
N SER A 79 -2.92 -11.48 11.62
CA SER A 79 -1.86 -10.51 11.32
C SER A 79 -2.39 -9.12 10.92
N LEU A 80 -3.51 -8.71 11.53
CA LEU A 80 -4.15 -7.40 11.30
C LEU A 80 -4.15 -6.58 12.59
N SER A 81 -4.20 -5.25 12.46
CA SER A 81 -4.53 -4.40 13.61
C SER A 81 -6.00 -4.59 14.00
N TYR A 82 -6.32 -4.50 15.29
CA TYR A 82 -7.72 -4.66 15.73
C TYR A 82 -8.64 -3.60 15.08
N GLN A 83 -8.13 -2.38 14.86
CA GLN A 83 -8.86 -1.33 14.16
C GLN A 83 -9.10 -1.67 12.67
N ALA A 84 -8.18 -2.36 12.00
CA ALA A 84 -8.39 -2.83 10.63
C ALA A 84 -9.45 -3.94 10.59
N LEU A 85 -9.37 -4.91 11.50
CA LEU A 85 -10.34 -6.00 11.61
C LEU A 85 -11.75 -5.47 11.89
N MET A 86 -11.90 -4.59 12.88
CA MET A 86 -13.20 -3.99 13.22
C MET A 86 -13.81 -3.24 12.04
N ARG A 87 -13.01 -2.51 11.26
CA ARG A 87 -13.49 -1.83 10.05
C ARG A 87 -13.96 -2.82 8.98
N SER A 88 -13.27 -3.93 8.79
CA SER A 88 -13.69 -4.99 7.86
C SER A 88 -15.08 -5.51 8.22
N TRP A 89 -15.29 -5.87 9.49
CA TRP A 89 -16.58 -6.38 9.94
C TRP A 89 -17.71 -5.36 9.83
N ILE A 90 -17.44 -4.08 10.11
CA ILE A 90 -18.44 -3.01 9.91
C ILE A 90 -18.83 -2.93 8.43
N SER A 91 -17.85 -2.95 7.52
CA SER A 91 -18.11 -2.93 6.08
C SER A 91 -18.90 -4.15 5.61
N GLU A 92 -18.52 -5.35 6.07
CA GLU A 92 -19.22 -6.60 5.78
C GLU A 92 -20.68 -6.57 6.29
N GLY A 93 -20.90 -6.04 7.49
CA GLY A 93 -22.24 -5.87 8.07
C GLY A 93 -23.13 -4.95 7.25
N ILE A 94 -22.59 -3.81 6.80
CA ILE A 94 -23.32 -2.87 5.93
C ILE A 94 -23.69 -3.53 4.59
N ILE A 95 -22.74 -4.23 3.96
CA ILE A 95 -22.96 -4.91 2.68
C ILE A 95 -24.04 -5.99 2.83
N ARG A 96 -23.96 -6.79 3.89
CA ARG A 96 -24.93 -7.85 4.18
C ARG A 96 -26.34 -7.28 4.32
N GLU A 97 -26.51 -6.22 5.12
CA GLU A 97 -27.82 -5.59 5.34
C GLU A 97 -28.39 -4.97 4.05
N ALA A 98 -27.53 -4.30 3.26
CA ALA A 98 -27.94 -3.73 1.98
C ALA A 98 -28.38 -4.78 0.95
N GLN A 99 -27.81 -6.00 0.99
CA GLN A 99 -28.21 -7.11 0.14
C GLN A 99 -29.54 -7.74 0.59
N THR A 100 -29.75 -7.89 1.91
CA THR A 100 -31.01 -8.42 2.46
C THR A 100 -32.21 -7.56 2.07
N ARG A 101 -32.07 -6.22 2.16
CA ARG A 101 -33.16 -5.27 1.82
C ARG A 101 -33.49 -5.17 0.33
N ARG A 102 -32.63 -5.67 -0.56
CA ARG A 102 -32.90 -5.72 -2.01
C ARG A 102 -33.67 -6.97 -2.44
N ARG A 103 -33.78 -7.96 -1.54
CA ARG A 103 -34.44 -9.25 -1.79
C ARG A 103 -35.80 -9.36 -1.09
N ALA A 104 -36.16 -8.39 -0.24
CA ALA A 104 -37.46 -8.24 0.38
C ALA A 104 -38.25 -7.16 -0.38
#